data_AF-A0A416EMF0-F1
#
_entry.id   AF-A0A416EMF0-F1
#
_cell.length_a   1.000
_cell.length_b   1.000
_cell.length_c   1.000
_cell.angle_alpha   90.00
_cell.angle_beta   90.00
_cell.angle_gamma   90.00
#
_symmetry.space_group_name_H-M   'P 1'
#
loop_
_entity.id
_entity.type
_entity.pdbx_description
1 polymer ?
#
loop_
_entity_poly.entity_id
_entity_poly.type
_entity_poly.pdbx_seq_one_letter_code
_entity_poly.pdbx_strand_id
1 'polypeptide(L)'
;MLSTLRGKTSRATITRVVIAAIILAACLIVAGKSFLAFIAGPVRIESGMDYENLEGQYVSFDAKYVIDEFVRQSEQNTDTKVKKLKNIGYLLYFDEDAVFFGAELPASKESEMNGYIDTTWSWLTEEIGEVEGSRTLRGTWTALEGQRLKYFNETITEDLGEDYLQAAVPYYINTNAIGSNTISFTVMWAIVAGLSLLYLIYILVRQFTGSYDKKLKKYLSRHPEMSMETIEADFLQAQLVGKRIWVGARFTIYISGVYAEIVDHEDLVWAYYYRRTGRHSESTLRVFNTAKTMTAIAASQTEAEAILKIYADTLPKIVVGYDKDLEKCFNKDFQHFLDIRYNAVSQGAPVSQNEPVSPENGSEN
;
A
#
# COMPACT_ATOMS: atom_id res chain seq x y z
N MET A 1 -27.00 -20.27 7.78
CA MET A 1 -26.66 -18.83 7.70
C MET A 1 -25.16 -18.55 7.60
N LEU A 2 -24.36 -18.97 8.59
CA LEU A 2 -22.93 -18.59 8.70
C LEU A 2 -22.07 -19.03 7.50
N SER A 3 -22.31 -20.20 6.92
CA SER A 3 -21.63 -20.69 5.72
C SER A 3 -21.89 -19.79 4.50
N THR A 4 -23.15 -19.39 4.29
CA THR A 4 -23.58 -18.48 3.22
C THR A 4 -22.91 -17.12 3.35
N LEU A 5 -22.92 -16.54 4.55
CA LEU A 5 -22.29 -15.25 4.83
C LEU A 5 -20.78 -15.32 4.61
N ARG A 6 -20.12 -16.36 5.14
CA ARG A 6 -18.68 -16.61 4.96
C ARG A 6 -18.29 -16.70 3.48
N GLY A 7 -19.04 -17.47 2.69
CA GLY A 7 -18.79 -17.64 1.26
C GLY A 7 -18.95 -16.36 0.43
N LYS A 8 -19.80 -15.43 0.88
CA LYS A 8 -20.00 -14.14 0.21
C LYS A 8 -18.96 -13.10 0.65
N THR A 9 -18.55 -13.09 1.92
CA THR A 9 -17.46 -12.22 2.42
C THR A 9 -16.07 -12.65 1.92
N SER A 10 -15.87 -13.94 1.64
CA SER A 10 -14.60 -14.47 1.13
C SER A 10 -14.29 -13.97 -0.27
N ARG A 11 -15.29 -13.83 -1.16
CA ARG A 11 -15.07 -13.33 -2.54
C ARG A 11 -14.46 -11.94 -2.57
N ALA A 12 -14.96 -11.01 -1.76
CA ALA A 12 -14.40 -9.65 -1.66
C ALA A 12 -12.96 -9.66 -1.12
N THR A 13 -12.62 -10.68 -0.33
CA THR A 13 -11.29 -10.84 0.24
C THR A 13 -10.31 -11.47 -0.74
N ILE A 14 -10.76 -12.43 -1.54
CA ILE A 14 -9.96 -13.02 -2.63
C ILE A 14 -9.48 -11.93 -3.59
N THR A 15 -10.33 -10.98 -3.97
CA THR A 15 -9.92 -9.85 -4.82
C THR A 15 -8.76 -9.05 -4.20
N ARG A 16 -8.80 -8.80 -2.89
CA ARG A 16 -7.73 -8.06 -2.18
C ARG A 16 -6.43 -8.87 -2.10
N VAL A 17 -6.54 -10.18 -1.89
CA VAL A 17 -5.38 -11.10 -1.91
C VAL A 17 -4.73 -11.11 -3.29
N VAL A 18 -5.52 -11.20 -4.36
CA VAL A 18 -5.03 -11.18 -5.74
C VAL A 18 -4.30 -9.86 -6.04
N ILE A 19 -4.86 -8.71 -5.65
CA ILE A 19 -4.21 -7.41 -5.84
C ILE A 19 -2.87 -7.36 -5.09
N ALA A 20 -2.84 -7.75 -3.81
CA ALA A 20 -1.61 -7.77 -3.02
C ALA A 20 -0.55 -8.71 -3.61
N ALA A 21 -0.95 -9.88 -4.11
CA ALA A 21 -0.07 -10.83 -4.77
C ALA A 21 0.51 -10.28 -6.09
N ILE A 22 -0.29 -9.57 -6.90
CA ILE A 22 0.17 -8.91 -8.12
C ILE A 22 1.21 -7.84 -7.79
N ILE A 23 0.97 -7.02 -6.76
CA ILE A 23 1.94 -6.00 -6.33
C ILE A 23 3.26 -6.66 -5.90
N LEU A 24 3.20 -7.73 -5.10
CA LEU A 24 4.40 -8.48 -4.70
C LEU A 24 5.15 -9.06 -5.90
N ALA A 25 4.44 -9.65 -6.87
CA ALA A 25 5.05 -10.17 -8.09
C ALA A 25 5.73 -9.05 -8.90
N ALA A 26 5.08 -7.89 -9.04
CA ALA A 26 5.67 -6.73 -9.71
C ALA A 26 6.94 -6.23 -9.00
N CYS A 27 6.92 -6.18 -7.65
CA CYS A 27 8.10 -5.82 -6.86
C CYS A 27 9.28 -6.78 -7.15
N LEU A 28 9.01 -8.08 -7.19
CA LEU A 28 10.03 -9.10 -7.46
C LEU A 28 10.58 -9.03 -8.89
N ILE A 29 9.74 -8.73 -9.88
CA ILE A 29 10.19 -8.57 -11.27
C ILE A 29 11.10 -7.35 -11.42
N VAL A 30 10.72 -6.22 -10.81
CA VAL A 30 11.40 -4.93 -10.99
C VAL A 30 12.68 -4.82 -10.16
N ALA A 31 12.62 -5.24 -8.89
CA ALA A 31 13.70 -5.03 -7.94
C ALA A 31 14.20 -6.33 -7.29
N GLY A 32 13.64 -7.50 -7.63
CA GLY A 32 13.91 -8.75 -6.91
C GLY A 32 15.38 -9.16 -6.91
N LYS A 33 16.07 -9.06 -8.06
CA LYS A 33 17.51 -9.37 -8.13
C LYS A 33 18.34 -8.46 -7.22
N SER A 34 18.14 -7.14 -7.31
CA SER A 34 18.82 -6.15 -6.47
C SER A 34 18.49 -6.33 -4.99
N PHE A 35 17.24 -6.61 -4.66
CA PHE A 35 16.80 -6.87 -3.30
C PHE A 35 17.44 -8.13 -2.70
N LEU A 36 17.49 -9.22 -3.48
CA LEU A 36 18.16 -10.45 -3.07
C LEU A 36 19.66 -10.24 -2.87
N ALA A 37 20.32 -9.51 -3.77
CA ALA A 37 21.73 -9.15 -3.62
C ALA A 37 21.98 -8.30 -2.37
N PHE A 38 21.07 -7.35 -2.07
CA PHE A 38 21.15 -6.56 -0.85
C PHE A 38 21.03 -7.41 0.43
N ILE A 39 20.15 -8.41 0.45
CA ILE A 39 19.99 -9.33 1.58
C ILE A 39 21.18 -10.28 1.71
N ALA A 40 21.64 -10.85 0.59
CA ALA A 40 22.78 -11.78 0.57
C ALA A 40 24.08 -11.09 1.02
N GLY A 41 24.17 -9.78 0.80
CA GLY A 41 25.36 -8.99 1.06
C GLY A 41 26.26 -8.90 -0.18
N PRO A 42 27.22 -7.96 -0.17
CA PRO A 42 28.14 -7.79 -1.28
C PRO A 42 29.16 -8.93 -1.37
N VAL A 43 29.53 -9.29 -2.59
CA VAL A 43 30.70 -10.14 -2.86
C VAL A 43 31.96 -9.32 -2.60
N ARG A 44 32.85 -9.80 -1.72
CA ARG A 44 34.10 -9.10 -1.45
C ARG A 44 35.05 -9.25 -2.63
N ILE A 45 35.66 -8.15 -3.04
CA ILE A 45 36.73 -8.18 -4.03
C ILE A 45 38.02 -8.63 -3.34
N GLU A 46 38.57 -9.76 -3.80
CA GLU A 46 39.80 -10.39 -3.31
C GLU A 46 40.75 -10.70 -4.51
N SER A 47 42.03 -10.91 -4.22
CA SER A 47 43.05 -11.22 -5.23
C SER A 47 42.74 -12.49 -6.05
N GLY A 48 43.07 -12.46 -7.34
CA GLY A 48 42.99 -13.61 -8.24
C GLY A 48 41.59 -13.95 -8.77
N MET A 49 40.63 -13.06 -8.55
CA MET A 49 39.29 -13.19 -9.11
C MET A 49 39.22 -12.83 -10.60
N ASP A 50 38.20 -13.34 -11.27
CA ASP A 50 37.84 -12.92 -12.61
C ASP A 50 36.93 -11.68 -12.56
N TYR A 51 37.51 -10.52 -12.84
CA TYR A 51 36.84 -9.22 -12.79
C TYR A 51 35.71 -9.06 -13.82
N GLU A 52 35.77 -9.74 -14.96
CA GLU A 52 34.71 -9.68 -15.98
C GLU A 52 33.46 -10.41 -15.48
N ASN A 53 33.65 -11.57 -14.83
CA ASN A 53 32.54 -12.35 -14.25
C ASN A 53 31.83 -11.65 -13.08
N LEU A 54 32.42 -10.60 -12.51
CA LEU A 54 31.79 -9.78 -11.47
C LEU A 54 30.82 -8.74 -12.04
N GLU A 55 30.76 -8.54 -13.36
CA GLU A 55 29.92 -7.51 -13.96
C GLU A 55 28.45 -7.61 -13.52
N GLY A 56 27.91 -6.48 -13.06
CA GLY A 56 26.54 -6.37 -12.57
C GLY A 56 26.32 -6.94 -11.17
N GLN A 57 27.33 -7.53 -10.52
CA GLN A 57 27.21 -8.02 -9.15
C GLN A 57 27.32 -6.88 -8.13
N TYR A 58 26.67 -7.08 -6.97
CA TYR A 58 26.85 -6.20 -5.82
C TYR A 58 28.13 -6.59 -5.09
N VAL A 59 29.11 -5.70 -5.06
CA VAL A 59 30.47 -5.97 -4.58
C VAL A 59 30.88 -5.04 -3.44
N SER A 60 31.92 -5.42 -2.71
CA SER A 60 32.58 -4.56 -1.72
C SER A 60 34.09 -4.63 -1.83
N PHE A 61 34.75 -3.49 -1.64
CA PHE A 61 36.21 -3.37 -1.67
C PHE A 61 36.69 -2.38 -0.61
N ASP A 62 37.80 -2.67 0.04
CA ASP A 62 38.41 -1.79 1.02
C ASP A 62 39.46 -0.92 0.33
N ALA A 63 39.06 0.29 -0.08
CA ALA A 63 39.93 1.21 -0.80
C ALA A 63 40.98 1.79 0.14
N LYS A 64 42.21 1.30 0.03
CA LYS A 64 43.40 1.81 0.73
C LYS A 64 44.15 2.85 -0.09
N TYR A 65 44.40 2.56 -1.37
CA TYR A 65 45.15 3.41 -2.27
C TYR A 65 44.23 4.08 -3.30
N VAL A 66 44.15 5.41 -3.23
CA VAL A 66 43.38 6.25 -4.15
C VAL A 66 44.37 7.16 -4.87
N ILE A 67 44.48 7.02 -6.19
CA ILE A 67 45.52 7.70 -6.98
C ILE A 67 45.10 9.13 -7.31
N ASP A 68 43.98 9.28 -8.02
CA ASP A 68 43.43 10.59 -8.40
C ASP A 68 41.94 10.47 -8.77
N GLU A 69 41.32 11.59 -9.10
CA GLU A 69 40.03 11.69 -9.76
C GLU A 69 40.17 11.56 -11.27
N PHE A 70 39.37 10.68 -11.89
CA PHE A 70 39.36 10.56 -13.36
C PHE A 70 38.10 11.16 -13.99
N VAL A 71 37.03 11.43 -13.24
CA VAL A 71 35.81 12.04 -13.81
C VAL A 71 34.96 12.79 -12.80
N ARG A 72 34.43 13.96 -13.18
CA ARG A 72 33.45 14.74 -12.40
C ARG A 72 32.11 14.82 -13.12
N GLN A 73 31.04 14.39 -12.46
CA GLN A 73 29.68 14.38 -13.02
C GLN A 73 28.80 15.43 -12.36
N SER A 74 28.30 16.35 -13.18
CA SER A 74 27.38 17.40 -12.74
C SER A 74 26.03 17.27 -13.40
N GLU A 75 24.97 17.60 -12.67
CA GLU A 75 23.62 17.73 -13.19
C GLU A 75 23.28 19.22 -13.30
N GLN A 76 22.70 19.64 -14.42
CA GLN A 76 22.19 20.99 -14.61
C GLN A 76 20.67 20.98 -14.56
N ASN A 77 20.09 21.78 -13.66
CA ASN A 77 18.65 21.98 -13.64
C ASN A 77 18.23 22.78 -14.89
N THR A 78 17.27 22.27 -15.66
CA THR A 78 16.85 22.86 -16.94
C THR A 78 16.23 24.25 -16.80
N ASP A 79 15.57 24.50 -15.67
CA ASP A 79 14.76 25.70 -15.43
C ASP A 79 15.58 26.81 -14.77
N THR A 80 16.37 26.44 -13.75
CA THR A 80 17.20 27.40 -12.99
C THR A 80 18.61 27.56 -13.53
N LYS A 81 19.02 26.69 -14.48
CA LYS A 81 20.39 26.60 -15.04
C LYS A 81 21.49 26.34 -14.00
N VAL A 82 21.14 26.09 -12.74
CA VAL A 82 22.09 25.78 -11.67
C VAL A 82 22.73 24.41 -11.95
N LYS A 83 24.06 24.39 -11.97
CA LYS A 83 24.88 23.19 -12.11
C LYS A 83 25.29 22.70 -10.73
N LYS A 84 25.01 21.44 -10.42
CA LYS A 84 25.37 20.79 -9.15
C LYS A 84 26.23 19.56 -9.42
N LEU A 85 27.41 19.51 -8.80
CA LEU A 85 28.25 18.32 -8.80
C LEU A 85 27.52 17.19 -8.03
N LYS A 86 27.43 16.02 -8.64
CA LYS A 86 26.70 14.87 -8.09
C LYS A 86 27.64 13.77 -7.66
N ASN A 87 28.49 13.31 -8.57
CA ASN A 87 29.40 12.21 -8.34
C ASN A 87 30.80 12.55 -8.86
N ILE A 88 31.80 11.92 -8.26
CA ILE A 88 33.20 11.97 -8.65
C ILE A 88 33.68 10.52 -8.77
N GLY A 89 34.40 10.23 -9.85
CA GLY A 89 35.06 8.95 -10.09
C GLY A 89 36.53 9.02 -9.69
N TYR A 90 36.96 8.05 -8.89
CA TYR A 90 38.30 7.93 -8.33
C TYR A 90 39.02 6.70 -8.87
N LEU A 91 40.28 6.86 -9.23
CA LEU A 91 41.18 5.80 -9.65
C LEU A 91 41.73 5.11 -8.39
N LEU A 92 41.46 3.81 -8.25
CA LEU A 92 41.91 3.00 -7.14
C LEU A 92 43.04 2.07 -7.59
N TYR A 93 44.00 1.86 -6.71
CA TYR A 93 45.04 0.85 -6.89
C TYR A 93 44.80 -0.32 -5.94
N PHE A 94 44.76 -1.54 -6.50
CA PHE A 94 44.69 -2.77 -5.73
C PHE A 94 46.04 -3.46 -5.79
N ASP A 95 46.77 -3.39 -4.68
CA ASP A 95 48.15 -3.82 -4.55
C ASP A 95 48.33 -5.35 -4.63
N GLU A 96 47.37 -6.13 -4.14
CA GLU A 96 47.47 -7.60 -4.17
C GLU A 96 47.51 -8.16 -5.60
N ASP A 97 46.75 -7.56 -6.54
CA ASP A 97 46.72 -7.94 -7.96
C ASP A 97 47.52 -6.98 -8.86
N ALA A 98 48.07 -5.91 -8.29
CA ALA A 98 48.75 -4.82 -9.00
C ALA A 98 47.91 -4.23 -10.16
N VAL A 99 46.61 -4.03 -9.93
CA VAL A 99 45.65 -3.52 -10.94
C VAL A 99 45.01 -2.20 -10.54
N PHE A 100 44.50 -1.49 -11.55
CA PHE A 100 43.75 -0.24 -11.36
C PHE A 100 42.29 -0.41 -11.77
N PHE A 101 41.36 0.10 -10.98
CA PHE A 101 39.94 0.19 -11.34
C PHE A 101 39.31 1.43 -10.69
N GLY A 102 38.09 1.78 -11.11
CA GLY A 102 37.41 2.97 -10.62
C GLY A 102 36.53 2.75 -9.39
N ALA A 103 36.18 3.83 -8.71
CA ALA A 103 34.98 3.89 -7.88
C ALA A 103 34.28 5.23 -8.04
N GLU A 104 32.95 5.21 -8.09
CA GLU A 104 32.15 6.42 -8.19
C GLU A 104 31.47 6.70 -6.85
N LEU A 105 31.72 7.87 -6.27
CA LEU A 105 31.18 8.30 -4.99
C LEU A 105 30.41 9.62 -5.13
N PRO A 106 29.43 9.89 -4.24
CA PRO A 106 28.75 11.18 -4.22
C PRO A 106 29.74 12.30 -3.87
N ALA A 107 29.55 13.48 -4.47
CA ALA A 107 30.39 14.66 -4.29
C ALA A 107 30.53 15.12 -2.82
N SER A 108 29.58 14.74 -1.95
CA SER A 108 29.70 14.95 -0.50
C SER A 108 30.88 14.23 0.14
N LYS A 109 31.53 13.31 -0.58
CA LYS A 109 32.71 12.55 -0.15
C LYS A 109 34.02 13.08 -0.71
N GLU A 110 34.01 14.15 -1.49
CA GLU A 110 35.21 14.75 -2.11
C GLU A 110 36.33 15.00 -1.09
N SER A 111 36.03 15.76 -0.03
CA SER A 111 37.03 16.05 1.01
C SER A 111 37.59 14.82 1.71
N GLU A 112 36.81 13.74 1.81
CA GLU A 112 37.27 12.49 2.41
C GLU A 112 38.22 11.77 1.45
N MET A 113 37.84 11.65 0.18
CA MET A 113 38.62 10.97 -0.84
C MET A 113 39.93 11.72 -1.16
N ASN A 114 39.92 13.05 -1.13
CA ASN A 114 41.14 13.85 -1.29
C ASN A 114 42.16 13.55 -0.18
N GLY A 115 41.70 13.27 1.04
CA GLY A 115 42.61 12.83 2.12
C GLY A 115 43.29 11.48 1.81
N TYR A 116 42.57 10.55 1.17
CA TYR A 116 43.17 9.28 0.72
C TYR A 116 44.13 9.48 -0.46
N ILE A 117 43.84 10.43 -1.37
CA ILE A 117 44.76 10.83 -2.45
C ILE A 117 46.05 11.38 -1.86
N ASP A 118 45.97 12.38 -0.98
CA ASP A 118 47.13 12.98 -0.32
C ASP A 118 47.98 11.93 0.42
N THR A 119 47.32 11.00 1.13
CA THR A 119 47.98 9.91 1.85
C THR A 119 48.67 8.93 0.90
N THR A 120 48.03 8.59 -0.23
CA THR A 120 48.59 7.68 -1.23
C THR A 120 49.83 8.31 -1.88
N TRP A 121 49.78 9.59 -2.23
CA TRP A 121 50.93 10.30 -2.79
C TRP A 121 52.07 10.45 -1.77
N SER A 122 51.77 10.75 -0.51
CA SER A 122 52.79 10.79 0.56
C SER A 122 53.50 9.44 0.71
N TRP A 123 52.80 8.33 0.49
CA TRP A 123 53.41 7.00 0.48
C TRP A 123 54.24 6.74 -0.78
N LEU A 124 53.74 7.12 -1.97
CA LEU A 124 54.48 7.00 -3.23
C LEU A 124 55.76 7.86 -3.26
N THR A 125 55.77 9.01 -2.59
CA THR A 125 56.95 9.89 -2.46
C THR A 125 57.86 9.52 -1.28
N GLU A 126 57.60 8.40 -0.61
CA GLU A 126 58.35 7.89 0.55
C GLU A 126 58.34 8.84 1.77
N GLU A 127 57.38 9.78 1.85
CA GLU A 127 57.19 10.65 3.02
C GLU A 127 56.62 9.89 4.23
N ILE A 128 55.83 8.84 3.97
CA ILE A 128 55.32 7.91 4.97
C ILE A 128 55.65 6.46 4.60
N GLY A 129 55.91 5.61 5.60
CA GLY A 129 56.30 4.21 5.38
C GLY A 129 55.14 3.27 5.02
N GLU A 130 53.93 3.58 5.48
CA GLU A 130 52.73 2.79 5.21
C GLU A 130 51.48 3.68 5.18
N VAL A 131 50.54 3.37 4.30
CA VAL A 131 49.19 3.95 4.32
C VAL A 131 48.36 3.27 5.41
N GLU A 132 47.96 4.02 6.44
CA GLU A 132 47.05 3.52 7.48
C GLU A 132 45.59 3.81 7.13
N GLY A 133 44.73 2.81 7.32
CA GLY A 133 43.29 2.95 7.11
C GLY A 133 42.83 2.65 5.68
N SER A 134 41.54 2.36 5.56
CA SER A 134 40.89 2.05 4.29
C SER A 134 39.42 2.44 4.35
N ARG A 135 38.84 2.74 3.19
CA ARG A 135 37.40 3.00 3.07
C ARG A 135 36.71 1.82 2.41
N THR A 136 35.81 1.15 3.14
CA THR A 136 34.94 0.14 2.54
C THR A 136 33.95 0.78 1.58
N LEU A 137 34.05 0.42 0.31
CA LEU A 137 33.15 0.78 -0.76
C LEU A 137 32.18 -0.37 -1.01
N ARG A 138 30.93 -0.06 -1.33
CA ARG A 138 29.90 -1.03 -1.73
C ARG A 138 29.10 -0.48 -2.88
N GLY A 139 28.84 -1.31 -3.89
CA GLY A 139 28.14 -0.87 -5.08
C GLY A 139 28.05 -1.95 -6.14
N THR A 140 27.54 -1.61 -7.31
CA THR A 140 27.53 -2.53 -8.46
C THR A 140 28.85 -2.44 -9.21
N TRP A 141 29.50 -3.57 -9.46
CA TRP A 141 30.64 -3.66 -10.37
C TRP A 141 30.17 -3.41 -11.81
N THR A 142 30.64 -2.33 -12.42
CA THR A 142 30.08 -1.80 -13.67
C THR A 142 31.21 -1.52 -14.66
N ALA A 143 31.04 -1.93 -15.92
CA ALA A 143 32.02 -1.64 -16.96
C ALA A 143 32.15 -0.12 -17.20
N LEU A 144 33.38 0.31 -17.46
CA LEU A 144 33.68 1.66 -17.95
C LEU A 144 33.47 1.69 -19.46
N GLU A 145 32.64 2.62 -19.94
CA GLU A 145 32.36 2.77 -21.37
C GLU A 145 32.47 4.23 -21.83
N GLY A 146 32.67 4.41 -23.14
CA GLY A 146 32.64 5.72 -23.80
C GLY A 146 33.63 6.74 -23.22
N GLN A 147 33.14 7.95 -22.93
CA GLN A 147 33.97 9.03 -22.39
C GLN A 147 34.57 8.68 -21.03
N ARG A 148 33.88 7.86 -20.23
CA ARG A 148 34.35 7.51 -18.89
C ARG A 148 35.57 6.60 -18.94
N LEU A 149 35.55 5.61 -19.84
CA LEU A 149 36.72 4.76 -20.12
C LEU A 149 37.89 5.59 -20.66
N LYS A 150 37.59 6.55 -21.55
CA LYS A 150 38.60 7.44 -22.09
C LYS A 150 39.31 8.23 -20.97
N TYR A 151 38.56 8.90 -20.09
CA TYR A 151 39.17 9.68 -19.01
C TYR A 151 39.94 8.81 -18.01
N PHE A 152 39.43 7.61 -17.70
CA PHE A 152 40.13 6.65 -16.87
C PHE A 152 41.52 6.27 -17.43
N ASN A 153 41.60 5.99 -18.74
CA ASN A 153 42.86 5.67 -19.40
C ASN A 153 43.80 6.89 -19.51
N GLU A 154 43.25 8.09 -19.76
CA GLU A 154 44.02 9.34 -19.78
C GLU A 154 44.67 9.61 -18.42
N THR A 155 43.92 9.49 -17.31
CA THR A 155 44.46 9.65 -15.94
C THR A 155 45.60 8.66 -15.66
N ILE A 156 45.46 7.38 -16.00
CA ILE A 156 46.55 6.40 -15.83
C ILE A 156 47.78 6.82 -16.65
N THR A 157 47.58 7.23 -17.89
CA THR A 157 48.69 7.58 -18.80
C THR A 157 49.39 8.87 -18.38
N GLU A 158 48.64 9.87 -17.92
CA GLU A 158 49.15 11.19 -17.55
C GLU A 158 49.83 11.17 -16.16
N ASP A 159 49.26 10.48 -15.18
CA ASP A 159 49.75 10.51 -13.80
C ASP A 159 50.78 9.41 -13.49
N LEU A 160 50.65 8.24 -14.13
CA LEU A 160 51.49 7.07 -13.86
C LEU A 160 52.40 6.69 -15.04
N GLY A 161 51.92 6.91 -16.27
CA GLY A 161 52.62 6.58 -17.52
C GLY A 161 51.95 5.45 -18.31
N GLU A 162 52.20 5.42 -19.62
CA GLU A 162 51.56 4.50 -20.56
C GLU A 162 51.79 3.01 -20.23
N ASP A 163 52.94 2.67 -19.63
CA ASP A 163 53.28 1.30 -19.24
C ASP A 163 52.32 0.71 -18.18
N TYR A 164 51.63 1.56 -17.42
CA TYR A 164 50.65 1.14 -16.41
C TYR A 164 49.28 0.84 -16.99
N LEU A 165 49.02 1.20 -18.25
CA LEU A 165 47.72 0.97 -18.89
C LEU A 165 47.40 -0.52 -19.04
N GLN A 166 48.41 -1.39 -19.10
CA GLN A 166 48.21 -2.85 -19.14
C GLN A 166 47.62 -3.43 -17.83
N ALA A 167 47.76 -2.69 -16.71
CA ALA A 167 47.20 -3.05 -15.41
C ALA A 167 45.79 -2.47 -15.20
N ALA A 168 45.25 -1.78 -16.21
CA ALA A 168 43.93 -1.17 -16.15
C ALA A 168 42.82 -2.24 -16.28
N VAL A 169 42.01 -2.37 -15.24
CA VAL A 169 40.75 -3.13 -15.26
C VAL A 169 39.63 -2.13 -15.53
N PRO A 170 39.00 -2.15 -16.73
CA PRO A 170 38.09 -1.11 -17.19
C PRO A 170 36.69 -1.23 -16.55
N TYR A 171 36.66 -1.27 -15.22
CA TYR A 171 35.47 -1.39 -14.40
C TYR A 171 35.52 -0.38 -13.26
N TYR A 172 34.36 -0.11 -12.67
CA TYR A 172 34.27 0.71 -11.48
C TYR A 172 33.17 0.25 -10.53
N ILE A 173 33.34 0.57 -9.24
CA ILE A 173 32.31 0.36 -8.22
C ILE A 173 31.31 1.53 -8.28
N ASN A 174 30.10 1.28 -8.77
CA ASN A 174 29.01 2.25 -8.72
C ASN A 174 28.34 2.22 -7.34
N THR A 175 28.73 3.14 -6.45
CA THR A 175 28.23 3.15 -5.06
C THR A 175 26.78 3.57 -4.91
N ASN A 176 26.12 4.02 -5.98
CA ASN A 176 24.71 4.39 -5.99
C ASN A 176 23.78 3.24 -6.43
N ALA A 177 24.32 2.08 -6.77
CA ALA A 177 23.58 0.96 -7.37
C ALA A 177 23.76 -0.37 -6.63
N ILE A 178 22.74 -1.23 -6.77
CA ILE A 178 22.74 -2.65 -6.38
C ILE A 178 22.20 -3.44 -7.56
N GLY A 179 23.06 -4.17 -8.25
CA GLY A 179 22.75 -4.72 -9.57
C GLY A 179 22.35 -3.61 -10.54
N SER A 180 21.28 -3.83 -11.31
CA SER A 180 20.78 -2.89 -12.33
C SER A 180 19.99 -1.70 -11.79
N ASN A 181 19.75 -1.62 -10.48
CA ASN A 181 18.89 -0.62 -9.86
C ASN A 181 19.67 0.30 -8.93
N THR A 182 19.20 1.54 -8.76
CA THR A 182 19.76 2.41 -7.72
C THR A 182 19.39 1.90 -6.32
N ILE A 183 20.21 2.24 -5.32
CA ILE A 183 19.95 1.89 -3.91
C ILE A 183 18.59 2.42 -3.48
N SER A 184 18.31 3.71 -3.73
CA SER A 184 17.03 4.34 -3.36
C SER A 184 15.82 3.64 -3.99
N PHE A 185 15.93 3.25 -5.25
CA PHE A 185 14.86 2.51 -5.94
C PHE A 185 14.66 1.11 -5.35
N THR A 186 15.76 0.39 -5.06
CA THR A 186 15.72 -0.93 -4.44
C THR A 186 15.08 -0.88 -3.05
N VAL A 187 15.47 0.09 -2.21
CA VAL A 187 14.91 0.28 -0.86
C VAL A 187 13.42 0.65 -0.91
N MET A 188 13.03 1.55 -1.82
CA MET A 188 11.62 1.92 -2.01
C MET A 188 10.75 0.70 -2.33
N TRP A 189 11.17 -0.13 -3.29
CA TRP A 189 10.43 -1.33 -3.66
C TRP A 189 10.43 -2.41 -2.57
N ALA A 190 11.52 -2.51 -1.80
CA ALA A 190 11.56 -3.38 -0.62
C ALA A 190 10.51 -2.97 0.44
N ILE A 191 10.34 -1.67 0.68
CA ILE A 191 9.31 -1.14 1.60
C ILE A 191 7.91 -1.48 1.07
N VAL A 192 7.64 -1.26 -0.21
CA VAL A 192 6.35 -1.58 -0.84
C VAL A 192 6.05 -3.08 -0.76
N ALA A 193 7.05 -3.92 -1.02
CA ALA A 193 6.92 -5.38 -0.89
C ALA A 193 6.62 -5.78 0.56
N GLY A 194 7.35 -5.23 1.54
CA GLY A 194 7.14 -5.48 2.96
C GLY A 194 5.74 -5.09 3.43
N LEU A 195 5.26 -3.89 3.07
CA LEU A 195 3.91 -3.44 3.40
C LEU A 195 2.83 -4.32 2.75
N SER A 196 3.03 -4.72 1.49
CA SER A 196 2.11 -5.59 0.76
C SER A 196 2.04 -6.98 1.40
N LEU A 197 3.17 -7.52 1.85
CA LEU A 197 3.25 -8.79 2.57
C LEU A 197 2.53 -8.71 3.93
N LEU A 198 2.78 -7.67 4.71
CA LEU A 198 2.09 -7.44 5.99
C LEU A 198 0.57 -7.31 5.79
N TYR A 199 0.14 -6.60 4.76
CA TYR A 199 -1.26 -6.47 4.41
C TYR A 199 -1.89 -7.81 4.01
N LEU A 200 -1.18 -8.63 3.24
CA LEU A 200 -1.62 -9.97 2.85
C LEU A 200 -1.77 -10.87 4.08
N ILE A 201 -0.78 -10.88 4.98
CA ILE A 201 -0.85 -11.61 6.26
C ILE A 201 -2.05 -11.13 7.08
N TYR A 202 -2.24 -9.81 7.21
CA TYR A 202 -3.38 -9.23 7.92
C TYR A 202 -4.73 -9.72 7.37
N ILE A 203 -4.89 -9.74 6.04
CA ILE A 203 -6.11 -10.24 5.39
C ILE A 203 -6.33 -11.71 5.71
N LEU A 204 -5.28 -12.54 5.58
CA LEU A 204 -5.38 -13.98 5.84
C LEU A 204 -5.76 -14.25 7.29
N VAL A 205 -5.08 -13.63 8.25
CA VAL A 205 -5.41 -13.75 9.68
C VAL A 205 -6.86 -13.35 9.95
N ARG A 206 -7.34 -12.25 9.36
CA ARG A 206 -8.71 -11.78 9.52
C ARG A 206 -9.76 -12.75 8.94
N GLN A 207 -9.41 -13.46 7.87
CA GLN A 207 -10.26 -14.51 7.31
C GLN A 207 -10.31 -15.75 8.20
N PHE A 208 -9.17 -16.22 8.69
CA PHE A 208 -9.09 -17.40 9.55
C PHE A 208 -9.73 -17.17 10.93
N THR A 209 -9.69 -15.95 11.45
CA THR A 209 -10.29 -15.59 12.75
C THR A 209 -11.81 -15.39 12.71
N GLY A 210 -12.47 -15.61 11.57
CA GLY A 210 -13.93 -15.54 11.49
C GLY A 210 -14.50 -14.12 11.62
N SER A 211 -13.73 -13.10 11.25
CA SER A 211 -14.09 -11.68 11.44
C SER A 211 -15.48 -11.30 10.89
N TYR A 212 -16.02 -12.06 9.93
CA TYR A 212 -17.32 -11.82 9.30
C TYR A 212 -18.50 -11.84 10.29
N ASP A 213 -18.45 -12.66 11.34
CA ASP A 213 -19.52 -12.78 12.33
C ASP A 213 -19.33 -11.86 13.55
N LYS A 214 -18.24 -11.08 13.61
CA LYS A 214 -17.89 -10.22 14.75
C LYS A 214 -19.01 -9.25 15.11
N LYS A 215 -19.73 -8.73 14.11
CA LYS A 215 -20.84 -7.80 14.30
C LYS A 215 -22.10 -8.51 14.80
N LEU A 216 -22.39 -9.72 14.32
CA LEU A 216 -23.46 -10.57 14.85
C LEU A 216 -23.18 -10.96 16.31
N LYS A 217 -21.94 -11.39 16.62
CA LYS A 217 -21.51 -11.67 18.00
C LYS A 217 -21.65 -10.46 18.91
N LYS A 218 -21.22 -9.28 18.44
CA LYS A 218 -21.37 -8.02 19.19
C LYS A 218 -22.83 -7.66 19.45
N TYR A 219 -23.71 -7.95 18.49
CA TYR A 219 -25.15 -7.78 18.66
C TYR A 219 -25.71 -8.74 19.72
N LEU A 220 -25.41 -10.04 19.63
CA LEU A 220 -25.80 -11.04 20.63
C LEU A 220 -25.27 -10.73 22.03
N SER A 221 -24.05 -10.17 22.16
CA SER A 221 -23.52 -9.73 23.47
C SER A 221 -24.29 -8.56 24.09
N ARG A 222 -25.01 -7.78 23.29
CA ARG A 222 -25.87 -6.67 23.77
C ARG A 222 -27.31 -7.10 24.04
N HIS A 223 -27.71 -8.23 23.43
CA HIS A 223 -29.04 -8.82 23.52
C HIS A 223 -28.92 -10.26 24.03
N PRO A 224 -28.57 -10.47 25.32
CA PRO A 224 -28.37 -11.80 25.89
C PRO A 224 -29.64 -12.69 25.85
N GLU A 225 -30.81 -12.10 25.69
CA GLU A 225 -32.09 -12.75 25.45
C GLU A 225 -32.22 -13.39 24.06
N MET A 226 -31.36 -13.01 23.12
CA MET A 226 -31.34 -13.54 21.76
C MET A 226 -30.27 -14.61 21.58
N SER A 227 -30.66 -15.68 20.89
CA SER A 227 -29.76 -16.76 20.51
C SER A 227 -29.36 -16.64 19.04
N MET A 228 -28.22 -17.23 18.70
CA MET A 228 -27.78 -17.34 17.31
C MET A 228 -28.75 -18.17 16.45
N GLU A 229 -29.45 -19.14 17.07
CA GLU A 229 -30.45 -19.97 16.39
C GLU A 229 -31.66 -19.16 15.94
N THR A 230 -32.09 -18.18 16.75
CA THR A 230 -33.20 -17.27 16.40
C THR A 230 -32.85 -16.44 15.17
N ILE A 231 -31.63 -15.91 15.12
CA ILE A 231 -31.14 -15.14 13.96
C ILE A 231 -31.04 -16.05 12.73
N GLU A 232 -30.57 -17.29 12.90
CA GLU A 232 -30.46 -18.25 11.81
C GLU A 232 -31.83 -18.67 11.24
N ALA A 233 -32.83 -18.89 12.11
CA ALA A 233 -34.19 -19.24 11.69
C ALA A 233 -34.83 -18.11 10.86
N ASP A 234 -34.72 -16.86 11.31
CA ASP A 234 -35.21 -15.69 10.56
C ASP A 234 -34.46 -15.53 9.22
N PHE A 235 -33.13 -15.71 9.22
CA PHE A 235 -32.32 -15.65 8.00
C PHE A 235 -32.71 -16.72 6.96
N LEU A 236 -33.08 -17.93 7.39
CA LEU A 236 -33.48 -19.00 6.48
C LEU A 236 -34.81 -18.71 5.78
N GLN A 237 -35.69 -17.93 6.41
CA GLN A 237 -36.98 -17.50 5.87
C GLN A 237 -36.89 -16.14 5.15
N ALA A 238 -35.77 -15.44 5.28
CA ALA A 238 -35.57 -14.11 4.72
C ALA A 238 -35.58 -14.08 3.19
N GLN A 239 -36.15 -13.02 2.64
CA GLN A 239 -36.11 -12.76 1.21
C GLN A 239 -34.75 -12.16 0.81
N LEU A 240 -34.07 -12.80 -0.13
CA LEU A 240 -32.82 -12.28 -0.69
C LEU A 240 -33.13 -11.16 -1.69
N VAL A 241 -32.71 -9.93 -1.37
CA VAL A 241 -32.73 -8.80 -2.28
C VAL A 241 -31.33 -8.58 -2.86
N GLY A 242 -31.25 -8.58 -4.19
CA GLY A 242 -29.98 -8.46 -4.90
C GLY A 242 -29.08 -9.67 -4.66
N LYS A 243 -27.86 -9.43 -4.15
CA LYS A 243 -26.84 -10.48 -3.93
C LYS A 243 -26.35 -10.60 -2.49
N ARG A 244 -26.67 -9.63 -1.64
CA ARG A 244 -25.97 -9.39 -0.37
C ARG A 244 -26.88 -8.93 0.78
N ILE A 245 -28.18 -8.79 0.58
CA ILE A 245 -29.13 -8.28 1.58
C ILE A 245 -30.24 -9.32 1.75
N TRP A 246 -30.43 -9.78 2.98
CA TRP A 246 -31.47 -10.72 3.38
C TRP A 246 -32.42 -9.96 4.30
N VAL A 247 -33.68 -9.82 3.86
CA VAL A 247 -34.73 -9.14 4.62
C VAL A 247 -35.62 -10.21 5.23
N GLY A 248 -35.44 -10.46 6.52
CA GLY A 248 -36.25 -11.38 7.33
C GLY A 248 -37.47 -10.70 7.93
N ALA A 249 -38.20 -11.43 8.78
CA ALA A 249 -39.32 -10.87 9.51
C ALA A 249 -38.82 -9.96 10.64
N ARG A 250 -37.78 -10.38 11.36
CA ARG A 250 -37.21 -9.63 12.49
C ARG A 250 -35.90 -8.92 12.15
N PHE A 251 -35.09 -9.47 11.24
CA PHE A 251 -33.78 -8.93 10.95
C PHE A 251 -33.57 -8.63 9.47
N THR A 252 -32.86 -7.55 9.20
CA THR A 252 -32.20 -7.36 7.91
C THR A 252 -30.71 -7.61 8.06
N ILE A 253 -30.22 -8.66 7.42
CA ILE A 253 -28.81 -9.05 7.44
C ILE A 253 -28.21 -8.69 6.09
N TYR A 254 -27.08 -8.00 6.10
CA TYR A 254 -26.41 -7.61 4.85
C TYR A 254 -24.90 -7.69 4.93
N ILE A 255 -24.24 -7.74 3.78
CA ILE A 255 -22.78 -7.80 3.68
C ILE A 255 -22.20 -6.43 3.38
N SER A 256 -21.46 -5.88 4.34
CA SER A 256 -20.70 -4.65 4.22
C SER A 256 -19.20 -4.93 4.28
N GLY A 257 -18.52 -4.78 3.14
CA GLY A 257 -17.10 -5.13 3.01
C GLY A 257 -16.82 -6.61 3.27
N VAL A 258 -16.27 -6.92 4.45
CA VAL A 258 -15.96 -8.30 4.89
C VAL A 258 -16.75 -8.72 6.13
N TYR A 259 -17.74 -7.92 6.53
CA TYR A 259 -18.60 -8.19 7.67
C TYR A 259 -20.01 -8.54 7.21
N ALA A 260 -20.65 -9.43 7.94
CA ALA A 260 -22.10 -9.49 7.97
C ALA A 260 -22.59 -8.52 9.05
N GLU A 261 -23.49 -7.63 8.69
CA GLU A 261 -24.14 -6.68 9.59
C GLU A 261 -25.60 -7.08 9.77
N ILE A 262 -26.17 -6.70 10.90
CA ILE A 262 -27.53 -7.01 11.29
C ILE A 262 -28.23 -5.73 11.71
N VAL A 263 -29.43 -5.52 11.17
CA VAL A 263 -30.36 -4.49 11.60
C VAL A 263 -31.54 -5.20 12.23
N ASP A 264 -31.84 -4.82 13.46
CA ASP A 264 -33.03 -5.28 14.16
C ASP A 264 -34.23 -4.42 13.77
N HIS A 265 -35.31 -5.07 13.34
CA HIS A 265 -36.56 -4.39 13.03
C HIS A 265 -37.30 -3.95 14.30
N GLU A 266 -36.94 -4.45 15.49
CA GLU A 266 -37.56 -4.10 16.75
C GLU A 266 -37.58 -2.58 16.98
N ASP A 267 -36.41 -1.96 16.88
CA ASP A 267 -36.20 -0.53 17.14
C ASP A 267 -36.27 0.35 15.89
N LEU A 268 -36.60 -0.21 14.72
CA LEU A 268 -36.57 0.54 13.46
C LEU A 268 -37.79 1.45 13.35
N VAL A 269 -37.57 2.72 13.01
CA VAL A 269 -38.62 3.75 12.99
C VAL A 269 -38.79 4.40 11.62
N TRP A 270 -37.71 4.50 10.85
CA TRP A 270 -37.73 5.19 9.56
C TRP A 270 -36.79 4.55 8.56
N ALA A 271 -37.24 4.37 7.32
CA ALA A 271 -36.42 3.87 6.23
C ALA A 271 -36.71 4.62 4.93
N TYR A 272 -35.67 5.03 4.21
CA TYR A 272 -35.81 5.64 2.89
C TYR A 272 -34.57 5.44 2.02
N TYR A 273 -34.75 5.53 0.71
CA TYR A 273 -33.66 5.48 -0.25
C TYR A 273 -33.00 6.87 -0.39
N TYR A 274 -31.68 6.91 -0.24
CA TYR A 274 -30.88 8.12 -0.43
C TYR A 274 -29.93 7.94 -1.61
N ARG A 275 -29.93 8.93 -2.50
CA ARG A 275 -29.00 8.99 -3.63
C ARG A 275 -28.34 10.36 -3.69
N ARG A 276 -27.03 10.35 -3.89
CA ARG A 276 -26.24 11.54 -4.25
C ARG A 276 -25.44 11.24 -5.51
N THR A 277 -25.41 12.18 -6.45
CA THR A 277 -24.61 12.11 -7.69
C THR A 277 -23.46 13.12 -7.64
N GLY A 278 -22.32 12.80 -8.26
CA GLY A 278 -21.12 13.67 -8.28
C GLY A 278 -19.85 12.98 -7.77
N ARG A 279 -18.85 13.77 -7.34
CA ARG A 279 -17.53 13.28 -6.87
C ARG A 279 -17.61 12.30 -5.69
N HIS A 280 -18.69 12.38 -4.92
CA HIS A 280 -19.02 11.48 -3.81
C HIS A 280 -20.37 10.84 -4.05
N SER A 281 -20.50 10.12 -5.16
CA SER A 281 -21.75 9.44 -5.47
C SER A 281 -22.06 8.39 -4.41
N GLU A 282 -23.29 8.43 -3.90
CA GLU A 282 -23.78 7.54 -2.86
C GLU A 282 -25.14 6.99 -3.31
N SER A 283 -25.36 5.70 -3.08
CA SER A 283 -26.62 5.01 -3.33
C SER A 283 -26.82 4.04 -2.18
N THR A 284 -27.68 4.42 -1.24
CA THR A 284 -27.85 3.74 0.04
C THR A 284 -29.31 3.72 0.48
N LEU A 285 -29.72 2.62 1.09
CA LEU A 285 -30.92 2.56 1.92
C LEU A 285 -30.53 3.05 3.31
N ARG A 286 -31.14 4.14 3.78
CA ARG A 286 -30.93 4.66 5.13
C ARG A 286 -32.04 4.15 6.03
N VAL A 287 -31.64 3.55 7.15
CA VAL A 287 -32.56 3.12 8.20
C VAL A 287 -32.18 3.77 9.52
N PHE A 288 -33.19 4.18 10.29
CA PHE A 288 -33.03 4.85 11.57
C PHE A 288 -33.73 4.05 12.66
N ASN A 289 -33.09 4.02 13.83
CA ASN A 289 -33.67 3.43 15.03
C ASN A 289 -34.26 4.47 15.99
N THR A 290 -34.89 4.00 17.06
CA THR A 290 -35.42 4.82 18.18
C THR A 290 -34.38 5.74 18.83
N ALA A 291 -33.09 5.39 18.78
CA ALA A 291 -31.98 6.22 19.25
C ALA A 291 -31.47 7.24 18.21
N LYS A 292 -32.23 7.46 17.12
CA LYS A 292 -31.86 8.30 15.96
C LYS A 292 -30.53 7.90 15.29
N THR A 293 -30.05 6.69 15.52
CA THR A 293 -28.82 6.20 14.90
C THR A 293 -29.14 5.75 13.48
N MET A 294 -28.43 6.33 12.51
CA MET A 294 -28.54 5.97 11.10
C MET A 294 -27.64 4.78 10.77
N THR A 295 -28.19 3.80 10.07
CA THR A 295 -27.44 2.74 9.38
C THR A 295 -27.64 2.90 7.88
N ALA A 296 -26.54 2.99 7.13
CA ALA A 296 -26.56 3.12 5.68
C ALA A 296 -26.22 1.76 5.05
N ILE A 297 -27.19 1.17 4.38
CA ILE A 297 -27.06 -0.10 3.67
C ILE A 297 -26.78 0.22 2.21
N ALA A 298 -25.61 -0.18 1.69
CA ALA A 298 -25.29 -0.01 0.28
C ALA A 298 -26.23 -0.88 -0.57
N ALA A 299 -27.10 -0.23 -1.36
CA ALA A 299 -28.11 -0.86 -2.18
C ALA A 299 -28.34 0.01 -3.43
N SER A 300 -28.53 -0.62 -4.59
CA SER A 300 -29.01 0.11 -5.77
C SER A 300 -30.42 0.67 -5.51
N GLN A 301 -30.87 1.61 -6.34
CA GLN A 301 -32.24 2.12 -6.27
C GLN A 301 -33.28 0.98 -6.30
N THR A 302 -33.13 0.03 -7.24
CA THR A 302 -34.03 -1.11 -7.38
C THR A 302 -33.99 -2.06 -6.17
N GLU A 303 -32.81 -2.27 -5.57
CA GLU A 303 -32.67 -3.07 -4.34
C GLU A 303 -33.32 -2.35 -3.16
N ALA A 304 -33.11 -1.04 -3.01
CA ALA A 304 -33.68 -0.24 -1.94
C ALA A 304 -35.21 -0.17 -2.04
N GLU A 305 -35.77 0.06 -3.23
CA GLU A 305 -37.22 0.05 -3.46
C GLU A 305 -37.85 -1.30 -3.13
N ALA A 306 -37.18 -2.41 -3.48
CA ALA A 306 -37.64 -3.75 -3.11
C ALA A 306 -37.64 -3.97 -1.59
N ILE A 307 -36.59 -3.52 -0.88
CA ILE A 307 -36.52 -3.61 0.59
C ILE A 307 -37.60 -2.74 1.25
N LEU A 308 -37.76 -1.50 0.80
CA LEU A 308 -38.77 -0.58 1.31
C LEU A 308 -40.19 -1.13 1.13
N LYS A 309 -40.45 -1.82 0.01
CA LYS A 309 -41.72 -2.52 -0.21
C LYS A 309 -41.92 -3.65 0.81
N ILE A 310 -40.90 -4.48 1.04
CA ILE A 310 -40.97 -5.55 2.06
C ILE A 310 -41.24 -4.93 3.45
N TYR A 311 -40.55 -3.85 3.80
CA TYR A 311 -40.79 -3.13 5.06
C TYR A 311 -42.21 -2.58 5.16
N ALA A 312 -42.74 -1.95 4.11
CA ALA A 312 -44.10 -1.43 4.09
C ALA A 312 -45.14 -2.55 4.28
N ASP A 313 -44.91 -3.72 3.66
CA ASP A 313 -45.83 -4.85 3.68
C ASP A 313 -45.78 -5.64 5.00
N THR A 314 -44.60 -5.75 5.64
CA THR A 314 -44.37 -6.65 6.78
C THR A 314 -44.14 -5.95 8.11
N LEU A 315 -43.79 -4.66 8.12
CA LEU A 315 -43.38 -3.91 9.31
C LEU A 315 -44.24 -2.65 9.49
N PRO A 316 -45.48 -2.77 10.00
CA PRO A 316 -46.45 -1.67 10.05
C PRO A 316 -46.02 -0.48 10.93
N LYS A 317 -45.06 -0.71 11.84
CA LYS A 317 -44.52 0.28 12.78
C LYS A 317 -43.46 1.22 12.20
N ILE A 318 -42.98 0.94 10.98
CA ILE A 318 -41.92 1.71 10.32
C ILE A 318 -42.53 2.74 9.38
N VAL A 319 -42.02 3.97 9.40
CA VAL A 319 -42.30 4.95 8.36
C VAL A 319 -41.39 4.65 7.17
N VAL A 320 -41.97 4.51 5.98
CA VAL A 320 -41.26 4.20 4.73
C VAL A 320 -41.37 5.38 3.78
N GLY A 321 -40.24 5.80 3.20
CA GLY A 321 -40.17 6.92 2.27
C GLY A 321 -39.61 8.18 2.90
N TYR A 322 -39.27 9.15 2.05
CA TYR A 322 -38.68 10.42 2.45
C TYR A 322 -39.62 11.57 2.08
N ASP A 323 -39.78 12.50 3.00
CA ASP A 323 -40.44 13.78 2.77
C ASP A 323 -39.75 14.85 3.63
N LYS A 324 -39.71 16.10 3.17
CA LYS A 324 -39.04 17.19 3.88
C LYS A 324 -39.70 17.50 5.22
N ASP A 325 -41.01 17.34 5.34
CA ASP A 325 -41.71 17.56 6.60
C ASP A 325 -41.57 16.37 7.54
N LEU A 326 -41.49 15.14 7.02
CA LEU A 326 -41.08 13.96 7.80
C LEU A 326 -39.68 14.13 8.40
N GLU A 327 -38.71 14.62 7.62
CA GLU A 327 -37.35 14.89 8.13
C GLU A 327 -37.34 15.97 9.21
N LYS A 328 -38.08 17.07 9.00
CA LYS A 328 -38.23 18.12 10.02
C LYS A 328 -38.86 17.56 11.30
N CYS A 329 -39.90 16.74 11.17
CA CYS A 329 -40.56 16.08 12.29
C CYS A 329 -39.59 15.16 13.03
N PHE A 330 -38.90 14.26 12.33
CA PHE A 330 -37.88 13.38 12.91
C PHE A 330 -36.79 14.14 13.70
N ASN A 331 -36.35 15.29 13.17
CA ASN A 331 -35.31 16.09 13.79
C ASN A 331 -35.79 16.95 14.96
N LYS A 332 -36.91 17.68 14.79
CA LYS A 332 -37.39 18.70 15.73
C LYS A 332 -38.46 18.21 16.70
N ASP A 333 -39.25 17.21 16.32
CA ASP A 333 -40.34 16.65 17.11
C ASP A 333 -40.40 15.13 16.99
N PHE A 334 -39.40 14.48 17.58
CA PHE A 334 -39.22 13.03 17.44
C PHE A 334 -40.34 12.22 18.09
N GLN A 335 -40.95 12.71 19.16
CA GLN A 335 -42.07 12.01 19.79
C GLN A 335 -43.26 11.98 18.84
N HIS A 336 -43.59 13.12 18.22
CA HIS A 336 -44.61 13.16 17.19
C HIS A 336 -44.28 12.24 16.01
N PHE A 337 -43.01 12.15 15.60
CA PHE A 337 -42.58 11.20 14.57
C PHE A 337 -42.85 9.74 14.95
N LEU A 338 -42.54 9.35 16.19
CA LEU A 338 -42.81 7.99 16.68
C LEU A 338 -44.30 7.70 16.71
N ASP A 339 -45.14 8.69 17.01
CA ASP A 339 -46.61 8.54 17.06
C ASP A 339 -47.24 8.25 15.69
N ILE A 340 -46.56 8.57 14.58
CA ILE A 340 -47.06 8.30 13.21
C ILE A 340 -47.32 6.81 12.99
N ARG A 341 -46.41 5.94 13.45
CA ARG A 341 -46.51 4.48 13.27
C ARG A 341 -46.01 3.70 14.50
N TYR A 342 -44.83 4.05 15.01
CA TYR A 342 -44.12 3.24 16.01
C TYR A 342 -44.89 3.09 17.33
N ASN A 343 -45.29 4.21 17.94
CA ASN A 343 -46.07 4.20 19.20
C ASN A 343 -47.51 3.74 18.96
N ALA A 344 -48.13 4.11 17.83
CA ALA A 344 -49.50 3.70 17.48
C ALA A 344 -49.65 2.17 17.41
N VAL A 345 -48.71 1.49 16.76
CA VAL A 345 -48.69 0.02 16.69
C VAL A 345 -48.36 -0.60 18.05
N SER A 346 -47.44 0.02 18.81
CA SER A 346 -47.04 -0.47 20.14
C SER A 346 -48.16 -0.32 21.19
N GLN A 347 -49.09 0.61 20.99
CA GLN A 347 -50.24 0.87 21.88
C GLN A 347 -51.56 0.26 21.39
N GLY A 348 -51.55 -0.48 20.26
CA GLY A 348 -52.75 -1.15 19.71
C GLY A 348 -53.76 -0.20 19.06
N ALA A 349 -53.36 1.01 18.67
CA ALA A 349 -54.22 1.97 17.99
C ALA A 349 -54.28 1.71 16.48
N PRO A 350 -55.43 1.96 15.80
CA PRO A 350 -55.53 1.80 14.36
C PRO A 350 -54.57 2.76 13.65
N VAL A 351 -53.72 2.19 12.80
CA VAL A 351 -52.72 2.93 12.02
C VAL A 351 -53.42 3.79 10.96
N SER A 352 -53.16 5.09 10.97
CA SER A 352 -53.64 5.99 9.90
C SER A 352 -53.06 5.56 8.56
N GLN A 353 -53.92 5.13 7.63
CA GLN A 353 -53.55 4.84 6.26
C GLN A 353 -53.29 6.16 5.52
N ASN A 354 -52.04 6.62 5.53
CA ASN A 354 -51.57 7.48 4.46
C ASN A 354 -51.05 6.58 3.33
N GLU A 355 -51.61 6.77 2.14
CA GLU A 355 -51.24 6.11 0.89
C GLU A 355 -49.71 6.14 0.66
N PRO A 356 -49.16 5.14 -0.05
CA PRO A 356 -47.74 5.14 -0.40
C PRO A 356 -47.41 6.39 -1.21
N VAL A 357 -46.62 7.29 -0.63
CA VAL A 357 -46.07 8.43 -1.36
C VAL A 357 -45.07 7.86 -2.37
N SER A 358 -45.43 7.99 -3.64
CA SER A 358 -44.56 7.70 -4.78
C SER A 358 -43.22 8.42 -4.58
N PRO A 359 -42.07 7.78 -4.84
CA PRO A 359 -40.77 8.38 -4.62
C PRO A 359 -40.59 9.61 -5.51
N GLU A 360 -40.84 10.79 -4.96
CA GLU A 360 -40.47 12.04 -5.62
C GLU A 360 -38.94 12.13 -5.60
N ASN A 361 -38.37 12.20 -6.80
CA ASN A 361 -36.94 12.36 -7.03
C ASN A 361 -36.47 13.63 -6.31
N GLY A 362 -35.89 13.46 -5.13
CA GLY A 362 -35.10 14.48 -4.44
C GLY A 362 -33.78 14.72 -5.16
N SER A 363 -33.84 15.21 -6.40
CA SER A 363 -32.75 15.91 -7.05
C SER A 363 -32.89 17.39 -6.72
N GLU A 364 -32.28 17.82 -5.62
CA GLU A 364 -31.95 19.23 -5.42
C GLU A 364 -30.45 19.35 -5.18
N ASN A 365 -29.89 20.35 -5.85
CA ASN A 365 -28.47 20.63 -6.12
C ASN A 365 -27.56 20.72 -4.90
#